data_AF-A0A094AJB1-F1
#
_entry.id   AF-A0A094AJB1-F1
#
_cell.length_a   1.000
_cell.length_b   1.000
_cell.length_c   1.000
_cell.angle_alpha   90.00
_cell.angle_beta   90.00
_cell.angle_gamma   90.00
#
_symmetry.space_group_name_H-M   'P 1'
#
loop_
_entity.id
_entity.type
_entity.pdbx_description
1 polymer ?
#
loop_
_entity_poly.entity_id
_entity_poly.type
_entity_poly.pdbx_seq_one_letter_code
_entity_poly.pdbx_strand_id
1 'polypeptide(L)'
;MSNKSNTETDPPSYNSTLSSNPQPPSYNSTLPPKPAPSVPKTTMPSPSSKYDTSIVGPLKLITFFSTGKSLDISENGPGKARASYVAKRHTFGGPSVTLHAGNSKNDPIIGCVELHSWGADQVCLGGPGTKNLAWIEVSRSSIWTHSEYSFNFKCGPNQELTTFIWQRVKTRTFRPMGDMELVAAARPDEVLAEYASSGMMSASQAVVKVRGELGPELDRMVLLTILALHFSAKKRSRTAAAGAGAGAAGGGGC
;
A
#
# COMPACT_ATOMS: atom_id res chain seq x y z
N MET A 1 -43.68 -19.62 40.65
CA MET A 1 -44.41 -20.75 41.25
C MET A 1 -45.54 -21.15 40.31
N SER A 2 -45.84 -22.45 40.25
CA SER A 2 -47.02 -23.08 39.64
C SER A 2 -47.22 -23.01 38.12
N ASN A 3 -47.20 -24.19 37.50
CA ASN A 3 -47.79 -24.51 36.20
C ASN A 3 -49.31 -24.27 36.21
N LYS A 4 -49.91 -24.14 35.02
CA LYS A 4 -51.22 -24.73 34.70
C LYS A 4 -51.29 -25.16 33.24
N SER A 5 -52.12 -26.15 32.96
CA SER A 5 -52.14 -26.98 31.76
C SER A 5 -53.57 -27.09 31.18
N ASN A 6 -53.72 -27.94 30.15
CA ASN A 6 -54.98 -28.41 29.54
C ASN A 6 -55.57 -27.41 28.51
N THR A 7 -56.38 -27.79 27.52
CA THR A 7 -57.18 -29.03 27.31
C THR A 7 -57.18 -29.48 25.84
N GLU A 8 -57.46 -30.76 25.64
CA GLU A 8 -57.76 -31.45 24.37
C GLU A 8 -59.25 -31.84 24.32
N THR A 9 -59.91 -31.75 23.15
CA THR A 9 -61.00 -32.66 22.69
C THR A 9 -61.46 -32.31 21.26
N ASP A 10 -61.74 -33.34 20.45
CA ASP A 10 -62.12 -33.38 19.02
C ASP A 10 -63.57 -33.93 18.85
N PRO A 11 -64.13 -34.24 17.65
CA PRO A 11 -63.77 -33.87 16.26
C PRO A 11 -64.92 -33.03 15.59
N PRO A 12 -65.82 -33.45 14.65
CA PRO A 12 -66.06 -34.68 13.87
C PRO A 12 -65.84 -34.52 12.33
N SER A 13 -66.48 -35.36 11.49
CA SER A 13 -66.35 -35.45 10.01
C SER A 13 -67.70 -35.59 9.27
N TYR A 14 -67.76 -35.38 7.93
CA TYR A 14 -68.47 -36.23 6.92
C TYR A 14 -68.36 -35.65 5.47
N ASN A 15 -68.96 -36.33 4.47
CA ASN A 15 -68.41 -36.53 3.10
C ASN A 15 -69.26 -35.99 1.91
N SER A 16 -68.57 -35.85 0.76
CA SER A 16 -69.01 -36.09 -0.64
C SER A 16 -70.05 -35.20 -1.35
N THR A 17 -69.66 -34.65 -2.51
CA THR A 17 -70.41 -34.75 -3.78
C THR A 17 -69.45 -34.79 -4.99
N LEU A 18 -69.74 -35.67 -5.96
CA LEU A 18 -69.12 -35.71 -7.30
C LEU A 18 -70.08 -35.04 -8.29
N SER A 19 -69.57 -34.20 -9.20
CA SER A 19 -70.30 -33.80 -10.42
C SER A 19 -69.35 -33.51 -11.58
N SER A 20 -69.86 -33.63 -12.79
CA SER A 20 -69.12 -33.94 -14.01
C SER A 20 -68.49 -32.75 -14.75
N ASN A 21 -67.35 -33.07 -15.38
CA ASN A 21 -66.50 -32.25 -16.24
C ASN A 21 -67.22 -31.52 -17.39
N PRO A 22 -66.86 -30.25 -17.67
CA PRO A 22 -66.69 -29.78 -19.05
C PRO A 22 -65.21 -29.58 -19.43
N GLN A 23 -64.85 -30.09 -20.61
CA GLN A 23 -63.50 -30.10 -21.17
C GLN A 23 -62.85 -28.70 -21.25
N PRO A 24 -61.59 -28.51 -20.78
CA PRO A 24 -60.90 -27.23 -20.90
C PRO A 24 -60.44 -26.97 -22.36
N PRO A 25 -60.26 -25.69 -22.76
CA PRO A 25 -59.83 -25.34 -24.11
C PRO A 25 -58.38 -25.75 -24.39
N SER A 26 -58.06 -25.93 -25.67
CA SER A 26 -56.73 -26.34 -26.13
C SER A 26 -55.70 -25.21 -25.97
N TYR A 27 -54.78 -25.35 -25.02
CA TYR A 27 -53.64 -24.45 -24.89
C TYR A 27 -52.45 -24.93 -25.73
N ASN A 28 -52.05 -24.12 -26.71
CA ASN A 28 -50.79 -24.31 -27.44
C ASN A 28 -49.63 -24.32 -26.44
N SER A 29 -49.01 -25.50 -26.24
CA SER A 29 -47.90 -25.67 -25.31
C SER A 29 -46.57 -25.26 -25.96
N THR A 30 -46.44 -23.97 -26.30
CA THR A 30 -45.12 -23.38 -26.60
C THR A 30 -44.41 -23.13 -25.27
N LEU A 31 -43.80 -24.18 -24.71
CA LEU A 31 -42.86 -24.03 -23.61
C LEU A 31 -41.74 -23.08 -24.07
N PRO A 32 -41.41 -22.02 -23.30
CA PRO A 32 -40.20 -21.26 -23.58
C PRO A 32 -39.00 -22.22 -23.47
N PRO A 33 -37.97 -22.08 -24.33
CA PRO A 33 -36.81 -22.97 -24.28
C PRO A 33 -36.20 -22.92 -22.88
N LYS A 34 -36.01 -24.11 -22.29
CA LYS A 34 -35.37 -24.28 -20.98
C LYS A 34 -34.08 -23.45 -20.96
N PRO A 35 -33.90 -22.50 -20.02
CA PRO A 35 -32.67 -21.73 -19.95
C PRO A 35 -31.51 -22.72 -19.82
N ALA A 36 -30.49 -22.53 -20.66
CA ALA A 36 -29.29 -23.36 -20.64
C ALA A 36 -28.76 -23.43 -19.19
N PRO A 37 -28.24 -24.60 -18.75
CA PRO A 37 -27.69 -24.71 -17.40
C PRO A 37 -26.69 -23.59 -17.21
N SER A 38 -26.93 -22.73 -16.22
CA SER A 38 -26.11 -21.56 -15.99
C SER A 38 -24.69 -22.03 -15.73
N VAL A 39 -23.80 -21.83 -16.72
CA VAL A 39 -22.36 -21.99 -16.53
C VAL A 39 -22.04 -21.27 -15.23
N PRO A 40 -21.43 -21.95 -14.24
CA PRO A 40 -21.18 -21.33 -12.94
C PRO A 40 -20.46 -20.03 -13.23
N LYS A 41 -21.14 -18.91 -12.93
CA LYS A 41 -20.60 -17.59 -13.19
C LYS A 41 -19.40 -17.50 -12.27
N THR A 42 -18.20 -17.69 -12.82
CA THR A 42 -16.95 -17.63 -12.06
C THR A 42 -16.90 -16.23 -11.49
N THR A 43 -17.36 -16.11 -10.25
CA THR A 43 -17.28 -14.87 -9.48
C THR A 43 -15.80 -14.62 -9.33
N MET A 44 -15.24 -13.80 -10.22
CA MET A 44 -13.85 -13.40 -10.13
C MET A 44 -13.65 -12.92 -8.69
N PRO A 45 -12.67 -13.46 -7.95
CA PRO A 45 -12.42 -13.00 -6.61
C PRO A 45 -12.18 -11.50 -6.71
N SER A 46 -12.94 -10.72 -5.91
CA SER A 46 -12.76 -9.28 -5.84
C SER A 46 -11.27 -8.98 -5.66
N PRO A 47 -10.63 -8.15 -6.53
CA PRO A 47 -9.18 -8.01 -6.56
C PRO A 47 -8.71 -7.32 -5.28
N SER A 48 -8.38 -8.14 -4.28
CA SER A 48 -7.74 -7.69 -3.04
C SER A 48 -6.29 -7.32 -3.36
N SER A 49 -6.12 -6.09 -3.86
CA SER A 49 -4.88 -5.53 -4.39
C SER A 49 -3.67 -5.62 -3.44
N LYS A 50 -3.92 -5.83 -2.15
CA LYS A 50 -2.87 -6.04 -1.13
C LYS A 50 -2.07 -7.32 -1.33
N TYR A 51 -2.64 -8.37 -1.91
CA TYR A 51 -1.98 -9.69 -1.99
C TYR A 51 -1.29 -9.94 -3.32
N ASP A 52 -1.85 -9.44 -4.43
CA ASP A 52 -1.21 -9.48 -5.74
C ASP A 52 0.18 -8.80 -5.71
N THR A 53 1.18 -9.42 -6.34
CA THR A 53 2.57 -8.95 -6.37
C THR A 53 3.28 -9.38 -7.65
N SER A 54 4.05 -8.48 -8.22
CA SER A 54 4.94 -8.71 -9.36
C SER A 54 6.34 -9.17 -8.91
N ILE A 55 6.60 -9.23 -7.60
CA ILE A 55 7.85 -9.76 -7.04
C ILE A 55 7.87 -11.28 -7.18
N VAL A 56 8.91 -11.80 -7.84
CA VAL A 56 9.15 -13.24 -7.97
C VAL A 56 10.08 -13.73 -6.86
N GLY A 57 9.70 -14.81 -6.17
CA GLY A 57 10.50 -15.45 -5.13
C GLY A 57 10.10 -15.06 -3.69
N PRO A 58 10.96 -15.30 -2.69
CA PRO A 58 10.67 -14.95 -1.30
C PRO A 58 10.56 -13.43 -1.12
N LEU A 59 9.66 -12.99 -0.23
CA LEU A 59 9.45 -11.56 0.06
C LEU A 59 9.50 -11.26 1.56
N LYS A 60 9.92 -10.04 1.88
CA LYS A 60 9.79 -9.37 3.17
C LYS A 60 8.61 -8.41 3.11
N LEU A 61 7.87 -8.28 4.21
CA LEU A 61 6.78 -7.34 4.37
C LEU A 61 7.17 -6.23 5.35
N ILE A 62 7.30 -5.00 4.86
CA ILE A 62 7.54 -3.81 5.67
C ILE A 62 6.21 -3.08 5.88
N THR A 63 5.92 -2.79 7.14
CA THR A 63 4.72 -2.09 7.60
C THR A 63 5.10 -0.89 8.44
N PHE A 64 4.32 0.20 8.36
CA PHE A 64 4.62 1.46 9.04
C PHE A 64 3.43 1.89 9.91
N PHE A 65 3.73 2.36 11.11
CA PHE A 65 2.76 2.85 12.08
C PHE A 65 3.11 4.31 12.43
N SER A 66 2.16 5.23 12.27
CA SER A 66 2.41 6.65 12.59
C SER A 66 2.26 6.90 14.08
N THR A 67 3.35 7.31 14.74
CA THR A 67 3.36 7.85 16.10
C THR A 67 3.57 9.37 16.09
N GLY A 68 2.81 10.05 15.22
CA GLY A 68 2.74 11.50 15.11
C GLY A 68 3.94 12.14 14.40
N LYS A 69 5.03 12.37 15.14
CA LYS A 69 6.30 12.92 14.61
C LYS A 69 7.29 11.83 14.17
N SER A 70 6.97 10.57 14.43
CA SER A 70 7.77 9.39 14.03
C SER A 70 6.93 8.39 13.25
N LEU A 71 7.63 7.49 12.57
CA LEU A 71 7.07 6.24 12.05
C LEU A 71 7.80 5.10 12.73
N ASP A 72 7.06 4.19 13.34
CA ASP A 72 7.58 2.91 13.80
C ASP A 72 7.37 1.90 12.66
N ILE A 73 8.38 1.10 12.39
CA ILE A 73 8.47 0.29 11.17
C ILE A 73 8.71 -1.16 11.61
N SER A 74 7.90 -2.09 11.12
CA SER A 74 8.10 -3.52 11.33
C SER A 74 8.33 -4.23 10.00
N GLU A 75 9.50 -4.85 9.87
CA GLU A 75 9.80 -5.81 8.81
C GLU A 75 9.50 -7.22 9.30
N ASN A 76 8.74 -7.97 8.51
CA ASN A 76 8.49 -9.40 8.70
C ASN A 76 9.08 -10.12 7.49
N GLY A 77 10.21 -10.80 7.68
CA GLY A 77 10.84 -11.60 6.65
C GLY A 77 10.18 -12.98 6.49
N PRO A 78 10.64 -13.81 5.54
CA PRO A 78 10.21 -15.21 5.46
C PRO A 78 10.51 -15.94 6.78
N GLY A 79 9.50 -16.61 7.34
CA GLY A 79 9.60 -17.33 8.61
C GLY A 79 9.21 -16.50 9.84
N LYS A 80 10.03 -16.55 10.91
CA LYS A 80 9.81 -15.80 12.17
C LYS A 80 10.73 -14.58 12.34
N ALA A 81 11.55 -14.27 11.32
CA ALA A 81 12.48 -13.14 11.37
C ALA A 81 11.70 -11.81 11.39
N ARG A 82 11.94 -11.02 12.44
CA ARG A 82 11.36 -9.69 12.61
C ARG A 82 12.45 -8.68 12.89
N ALA A 83 12.44 -7.58 12.16
CA ALA A 83 13.23 -6.40 12.47
C ALA A 83 12.28 -5.21 12.74
N SER A 84 12.75 -4.29 13.56
CA SER A 84 12.06 -3.06 13.89
C SER A 84 12.95 -1.87 13.59
N TYR A 85 12.34 -0.77 13.17
CA TYR A 85 13.03 0.50 12.99
C TYR A 85 12.16 1.66 13.46
N VAL A 86 12.79 2.77 13.82
CA VAL A 86 12.07 4.03 14.08
C VAL A 86 12.63 5.12 13.18
N ALA A 87 11.76 5.73 12.37
CA ALA A 87 12.09 6.96 11.65
C ALA A 87 11.70 8.18 12.50
N LYS A 88 12.69 9.00 12.86
CA LYS A 88 12.52 10.25 13.62
C LYS A 88 12.69 11.44 12.67
N ARG A 89 11.62 12.23 12.50
CA ARG A 89 11.70 13.51 11.79
C ARG A 89 12.22 14.59 12.72
N HIS A 90 13.22 15.34 12.27
CA HIS A 90 13.76 16.49 12.99
C HIS A 90 13.11 17.79 12.48
N THR A 91 13.25 18.87 13.25
CA THR A 91 12.72 20.21 12.89
C THR A 91 13.83 21.24 12.75
N PHE A 92 14.92 21.08 13.52
CA PHE A 92 16.09 21.95 13.54
C PHE A 92 17.33 21.10 13.81
N GLY A 93 18.41 21.36 13.07
CA GLY A 93 19.72 20.71 13.26
C GLY A 93 19.79 19.26 12.75
N GLY A 94 20.89 18.93 12.07
CA GLY A 94 21.13 17.59 11.52
C GLY A 94 20.18 17.20 10.38
N PRO A 95 20.19 15.92 9.97
CA PRO A 95 19.36 15.43 8.88
C PRO A 95 17.87 15.62 9.10
N SER A 96 17.11 15.96 8.04
CA SER A 96 15.64 16.05 8.10
C SER A 96 14.94 14.83 8.73
N VAL A 97 15.46 13.61 8.51
CA VAL A 97 14.99 12.37 9.14
C VAL A 97 16.16 11.44 9.47
N THR A 98 16.14 10.80 10.63
CA THR A 98 17.06 9.69 10.97
C THR A 98 16.30 8.37 11.12
N LEU A 99 16.89 7.28 10.61
CA LEU A 99 16.40 5.92 10.73
C LEU A 99 17.22 5.17 11.79
N HIS A 100 16.54 4.69 12.82
CA HIS A 100 17.13 3.99 13.97
C HIS A 100 16.84 2.49 13.89
N ALA A 101 17.81 1.63 14.23
CA ALA A 101 17.65 0.18 14.27
C ALA A 101 17.15 -0.30 15.63
N GLY A 102 15.87 -0.66 15.72
CA GLY A 102 15.21 -1.07 16.96
C GLY A 102 13.84 -0.40 17.15
N ASN A 103 13.41 -0.29 18.40
CA ASN A 103 12.09 0.24 18.77
C ASN A 103 12.18 1.66 19.37
N SER A 104 13.37 2.25 19.45
CA SER A 104 13.62 3.52 20.14
C SER A 104 14.31 4.56 19.25
N LYS A 105 14.02 5.82 19.54
CA LYS A 105 14.61 7.02 18.92
C LYS A 105 16.04 7.31 19.40
N ASN A 106 16.53 6.49 20.34
CA ASN A 106 17.87 6.52 20.90
C ASN A 106 18.73 5.35 20.41
N ASP A 107 18.15 4.38 19.68
CA ASP A 107 18.88 3.24 19.12
C ASP A 107 19.82 3.71 17.98
N PRO A 108 20.82 2.92 17.57
CA PRO A 108 21.81 3.33 16.57
C PRO A 108 21.19 3.81 15.25
N ILE A 109 21.66 4.96 14.76
CA ILE A 109 21.26 5.50 13.46
C ILE A 109 21.93 4.69 12.35
N ILE A 110 21.12 4.05 11.51
CA ILE A 110 21.57 3.21 10.39
C ILE A 110 21.37 3.86 9.01
N GLY A 111 20.70 5.01 8.96
CA GLY A 111 20.54 5.80 7.75
C GLY A 111 19.92 7.17 8.02
N CYS A 112 20.11 8.11 7.10
CA CYS A 112 19.52 9.44 7.17
C CYS A 112 18.84 9.84 5.86
N VAL A 113 17.94 10.81 5.95
CA VAL A 113 17.29 11.47 4.81
C VAL A 113 17.41 12.97 5.00
N GLU A 114 17.80 13.68 3.94
CA GLU A 114 17.73 15.14 3.85
C GLU A 114 16.64 15.56 2.84
N LEU A 115 15.81 16.53 3.24
CA LEU A 115 14.60 16.92 2.51
C LEU A 115 14.69 18.34 2.00
N HIS A 116 15.15 18.50 0.77
CA HIS A 116 15.38 19.82 0.17
C HIS A 116 14.07 20.51 -0.22
N SER A 117 14.08 21.84 -0.24
CA SER A 117 12.92 22.62 -0.71
C SER A 117 13.02 22.92 -2.21
N TRP A 118 14.26 23.04 -2.68
CA TRP A 118 14.66 23.22 -4.08
C TRP A 118 15.78 22.22 -4.35
N GLY A 119 15.74 21.53 -5.49
CA GLY A 119 16.61 20.37 -5.77
C GLY A 119 16.01 19.04 -5.30
N ALA A 120 16.79 17.97 -5.42
CA ALA A 120 16.37 16.62 -5.08
C ALA A 120 16.58 16.29 -3.59
N ASP A 121 15.72 15.41 -3.06
CA ASP A 121 15.90 14.84 -1.72
C ASP A 121 17.14 13.91 -1.72
N GLN A 122 17.80 13.73 -0.58
CA GLN A 122 19.01 12.90 -0.47
C GLN A 122 18.87 11.87 0.65
N VAL A 123 19.55 10.74 0.50
CA VAL A 123 19.61 9.67 1.52
C VAL A 123 21.04 9.20 1.73
N CYS A 124 21.38 8.70 2.92
CA CYS A 124 22.67 8.04 3.15
C CYS A 124 22.54 6.86 4.12
N LEU A 125 23.45 5.89 3.97
CA LEU A 125 23.63 4.81 4.94
C LEU A 125 24.50 5.31 6.11
N GLY A 126 24.16 4.91 7.33
CA GLY A 126 24.82 5.39 8.55
C GLY A 126 24.22 6.66 9.15
N GLY A 127 24.93 7.27 10.09
CA GLY A 127 24.44 8.43 10.86
C GLY A 127 25.51 9.53 11.04
N PRO A 128 25.18 10.64 11.72
CA PRO A 128 26.07 11.82 11.83
C PRO A 128 27.46 11.59 12.47
N GLY A 129 27.75 10.39 13.01
CA GLY A 129 29.09 9.99 13.49
C GLY A 129 29.84 9.03 12.55
N THR A 130 29.25 8.62 11.43
CA THR A 130 29.88 7.75 10.43
C THR A 130 30.89 8.55 9.61
N LYS A 131 32.15 8.09 9.56
CA LYS A 131 33.16 8.70 8.69
C LYS A 131 32.75 8.50 7.22
N ASN A 132 32.87 9.55 6.41
CA ASN A 132 32.56 9.54 4.97
C ASN A 132 31.10 9.14 4.65
N LEU A 133 30.12 9.85 5.22
CA LEU A 133 28.72 9.75 4.80
C LEU A 133 28.57 10.06 3.30
N ALA A 134 28.33 9.02 2.50
CA ALA A 134 28.02 9.14 1.09
C ALA A 134 26.53 9.44 0.92
N TRP A 135 26.21 10.71 0.63
CA TRP A 135 24.86 11.12 0.26
C TRP A 135 24.55 10.73 -1.18
N ILE A 136 23.40 10.08 -1.35
CA ILE A 136 22.87 9.59 -2.61
C ILE A 136 21.64 10.44 -2.95
N GLU A 137 21.63 11.00 -4.15
CA GLU A 137 20.50 11.78 -4.63
C GLU A 137 19.30 10.89 -5.01
N VAL A 138 18.10 11.32 -4.62
CA VAL A 138 16.82 10.73 -5.02
C VAL A 138 16.14 11.70 -5.99
N SER A 139 16.59 11.68 -7.24
CA SER A 139 16.19 12.61 -8.29
C SER A 139 14.78 12.27 -8.80
N ARG A 140 13.91 13.27 -8.92
CA ARG A 140 12.59 13.11 -9.57
C ARG A 140 12.70 13.34 -11.08
N SER A 141 12.61 12.29 -11.89
CA SER A 141 12.82 12.39 -13.35
C SER A 141 11.66 13.04 -14.10
N SER A 142 10.42 12.92 -13.62
CA SER A 142 9.23 13.52 -14.25
C SER A 142 8.48 14.49 -13.33
N ILE A 143 8.52 15.78 -13.69
CA ILE A 143 7.77 16.86 -13.03
C ILE A 143 6.27 16.78 -13.38
N TRP A 144 5.93 16.38 -14.60
CA TRP A 144 4.62 16.66 -15.21
C TRP A 144 3.67 15.45 -15.32
N THR A 145 4.16 14.26 -15.68
CA THR A 145 3.27 13.17 -16.14
C THR A 145 3.23 11.93 -15.24
N HIS A 146 4.36 11.36 -14.81
CA HIS A 146 4.35 10.00 -14.24
C HIS A 146 5.07 9.78 -12.90
N SER A 147 5.57 10.82 -12.23
CA SER A 147 6.12 10.75 -10.86
C SER A 147 7.11 9.59 -10.62
N GLU A 148 8.10 9.50 -11.51
CA GLU A 148 9.24 8.60 -11.34
C GLU A 148 10.33 9.25 -10.47
N TYR A 149 11.04 8.42 -9.71
CA TYR A 149 12.16 8.83 -8.87
C TYR A 149 13.31 7.82 -9.02
N SER A 150 14.51 8.29 -9.26
CA SER A 150 15.69 7.45 -9.44
C SER A 150 16.77 7.74 -8.40
N PHE A 151 17.63 6.75 -8.16
CA PHE A 151 18.84 6.88 -7.36
C PHE A 151 19.92 5.92 -7.88
N ASN A 152 21.19 6.29 -7.71
CA ASN A 152 22.33 5.46 -8.09
C ASN A 152 22.95 4.86 -6.83
N PHE A 153 23.08 3.54 -6.77
CA PHE A 153 23.63 2.84 -5.60
C PHE A 153 24.52 1.67 -6.00
N LYS A 154 25.64 1.50 -5.28
CA LYS A 154 26.56 0.37 -5.47
C LYS A 154 26.02 -0.83 -4.71
N CYS A 155 25.86 -1.96 -5.38
CA CYS A 155 25.31 -3.16 -4.74
C CYS A 155 25.87 -4.46 -5.33
N GLY A 156 25.50 -5.59 -4.72
CA GLY A 156 25.97 -6.91 -5.10
C GLY A 156 27.44 -7.18 -4.77
N PRO A 157 27.96 -8.37 -5.13
CA PRO A 157 29.32 -8.80 -4.80
C PRO A 157 30.41 -7.88 -5.37
N ASN A 158 30.16 -7.31 -6.55
CA ASN A 158 31.12 -6.48 -7.28
C ASN A 158 30.98 -4.97 -6.98
N GLN A 159 30.05 -4.58 -6.08
CA GLN A 159 29.76 -3.17 -5.77
C GLN A 159 29.44 -2.33 -7.03
N GLU A 160 28.68 -2.93 -7.94
CA GLU A 160 28.33 -2.34 -9.24
C GLU A 160 27.36 -1.17 -9.05
N LEU A 161 27.70 -0.02 -9.64
CA LEU A 161 26.87 1.18 -9.57
C LEU A 161 25.63 1.01 -10.44
N THR A 162 24.51 0.71 -9.80
CA THR A 162 23.23 0.44 -10.45
C THR A 162 22.29 1.64 -10.28
N THR A 163 21.64 2.07 -11.37
CA THR A 163 20.51 3.00 -11.31
C THR A 163 19.24 2.23 -10.97
N PHE A 164 18.59 2.64 -9.88
CA PHE A 164 17.29 2.13 -9.46
C PHE A 164 16.21 3.18 -9.72
N ILE A 165 15.00 2.72 -10.08
CA ILE A 165 13.87 3.58 -10.45
C ILE A 165 12.63 3.13 -9.70
N TRP A 166 12.09 4.01 -8.86
CA TRP A 166 10.71 3.97 -8.40
C TRP A 166 9.81 4.52 -9.51
N GLN A 167 9.00 3.65 -10.12
CA GLN A 167 8.04 3.99 -11.16
C GLN A 167 6.62 3.62 -10.72
N ARG A 168 5.59 4.18 -11.38
CA ARG A 168 4.21 3.69 -11.19
C ARG A 168 4.12 2.23 -11.64
N VAL A 169 3.47 1.40 -10.84
CA VAL A 169 3.31 -0.04 -11.14
C VAL A 169 2.61 -0.20 -12.50
N LYS A 170 3.16 -0.98 -13.44
CA LYS A 170 2.64 -1.04 -14.84
C LYS A 170 1.59 -2.14 -15.08
N THR A 171 1.84 -3.35 -14.59
CA THR A 171 1.17 -4.66 -14.89
C THR A 171 -0.30 -4.98 -14.49
N ARG A 172 -1.02 -4.19 -13.67
CA ARG A 172 -2.34 -4.56 -13.06
C ARG A 172 -3.48 -3.58 -13.42
N THR A 173 -4.67 -4.10 -13.69
CA THR A 173 -5.81 -3.35 -14.27
C THR A 173 -6.48 -2.31 -13.38
N PHE A 174 -6.37 -2.39 -12.04
CA PHE A 174 -6.86 -1.36 -11.12
C PHE A 174 -5.75 -0.93 -10.15
N ARG A 175 -5.38 0.36 -10.20
CA ARG A 175 -4.32 0.96 -9.36
C ARG A 175 -4.83 2.19 -8.59
N PRO A 176 -4.67 2.24 -7.27
CA PRO A 176 -4.54 3.50 -6.54
C PRO A 176 -3.43 4.35 -7.15
N MET A 177 -3.66 5.67 -7.29
CA MET A 177 -2.68 6.59 -7.88
C MET A 177 -1.35 6.71 -7.11
N GLY A 178 -1.24 6.13 -5.90
CA GLY A 178 -0.04 6.17 -5.06
C GLY A 178 0.85 4.91 -5.12
N ASP A 179 0.45 3.88 -5.86
CA ASP A 179 1.21 2.62 -5.91
C ASP A 179 2.43 2.75 -6.84
N MET A 180 3.60 2.28 -6.37
CA MET A 180 4.86 2.29 -7.11
C MET A 180 5.65 0.98 -6.97
N GLU A 181 6.47 0.68 -7.97
CA GLU A 181 7.38 -0.46 -8.02
C GLU A 181 8.82 0.04 -8.18
N LEU A 182 9.77 -0.65 -7.54
CA LEU A 182 11.19 -0.40 -7.66
C LEU A 182 11.80 -1.43 -8.62
N VAL A 183 12.48 -0.94 -9.64
CA VAL A 183 13.19 -1.76 -10.63
C VAL A 183 14.64 -1.28 -10.78
N ALA A 184 15.53 -2.14 -11.26
CA ALA A 184 16.83 -1.71 -11.75
C ALA A 184 16.68 -1.25 -13.21
N ALA A 185 17.30 -0.13 -13.60
CA ALA A 185 17.17 0.42 -14.95
C ALA A 185 17.62 -0.57 -16.06
N ALA A 186 18.61 -1.40 -15.77
CA ALA A 186 19.10 -2.46 -16.66
C ALA A 186 18.21 -3.73 -16.69
N ARG A 187 17.27 -3.87 -15.76
CA ARG A 187 16.34 -5.01 -15.61
C ARG A 187 14.94 -4.50 -15.25
N PRO A 188 14.26 -3.76 -16.15
CA PRO A 188 13.02 -3.04 -15.84
C PRO A 188 11.81 -3.97 -15.58
N ASP A 189 11.89 -5.24 -16.01
CA ASP A 189 10.86 -6.25 -15.77
C ASP A 189 11.03 -6.97 -14.40
N GLU A 190 12.13 -6.71 -13.68
CA GLU A 190 12.43 -7.32 -12.38
C GLU A 190 12.05 -6.38 -11.23
N VAL A 191 10.85 -6.60 -10.67
CA VAL A 191 10.38 -5.84 -9.52
C VAL A 191 11.10 -6.28 -8.23
N LEU A 192 11.86 -5.35 -7.66
CA LEU A 192 12.67 -5.53 -6.45
C LEU A 192 11.90 -5.18 -5.17
N ALA A 193 11.02 -4.17 -5.26
CA ALA A 193 10.12 -3.78 -4.18
C ALA A 193 8.83 -3.19 -4.73
N GLU A 194 7.76 -3.26 -3.94
CA GLU A 194 6.46 -2.64 -4.21
C GLU A 194 6.06 -1.77 -3.03
N TYR A 195 5.60 -0.56 -3.32
CA TYR A 195 4.99 0.36 -2.38
C TYR A 195 3.50 0.50 -2.74
N ALA A 196 2.61 -0.07 -1.93
CA ALA A 196 1.17 0.01 -2.15
C ALA A 196 0.52 0.86 -1.04
N SER A 197 -0.16 1.96 -1.39
CA SER A 197 -0.66 2.94 -0.41
C SER A 197 -2.10 3.39 -0.70
N SER A 198 -2.94 3.42 0.33
CA SER A 198 -4.33 3.89 0.23
C SER A 198 -4.47 5.43 0.16
N GLY A 199 -3.48 6.12 -0.41
CA GLY A 199 -3.42 7.58 -0.55
C GLY A 199 -2.09 8.05 -1.17
N MET A 200 -1.94 9.35 -1.38
CA MET A 200 -0.72 9.91 -1.99
C MET A 200 0.48 9.79 -1.03
N MET A 201 1.33 8.78 -1.25
CA MET A 201 2.62 8.57 -0.56
C MET A 201 2.53 8.60 0.98
N SER A 202 1.47 8.01 1.54
CA SER A 202 1.28 7.90 3.00
C SER A 202 1.87 6.59 3.51
N ALA A 203 3.12 6.60 4.00
CA ALA A 203 3.80 5.40 4.49
C ALA A 203 3.02 4.69 5.61
N SER A 204 2.42 5.45 6.52
CA SER A 204 1.54 4.94 7.59
C SER A 204 0.22 4.30 7.11
N GLN A 205 -0.07 4.36 5.81
CA GLN A 205 -1.17 3.67 5.15
C GLN A 205 -0.65 2.79 4.00
N ALA A 206 0.66 2.53 3.98
CA ALA A 206 1.32 1.75 2.96
C ALA A 206 1.71 0.37 3.49
N VAL A 207 1.63 -0.59 2.57
CA VAL A 207 2.25 -1.90 2.71
C VAL A 207 3.39 -1.95 1.70
N VAL A 208 4.59 -2.29 2.16
CA VAL A 208 5.76 -2.39 1.31
C VAL A 208 6.20 -3.84 1.25
N LYS A 209 6.37 -4.35 0.03
CA LYS A 209 6.92 -5.70 -0.23
C LYS A 209 8.32 -5.51 -0.77
N VAL A 210 9.28 -6.31 -0.30
CA VAL A 210 10.68 -6.25 -0.76
C VAL A 210 11.14 -7.66 -1.07
N ARG A 211 11.83 -7.88 -2.18
CA ARG A 211 12.39 -9.20 -2.50
C ARG A 211 13.39 -9.63 -1.42
N GLY A 212 13.32 -10.89 -1.00
CA GLY A 212 14.07 -11.37 0.16
C GLY A 212 15.59 -11.30 0.03
N GLU A 213 16.09 -11.34 -1.21
CA GLU A 213 17.50 -11.59 -1.56
C GLU A 213 18.29 -10.33 -1.98
N LEU A 214 17.74 -9.11 -1.80
CA LEU A 214 18.41 -7.86 -2.24
C LEU A 214 19.73 -7.55 -1.51
N GLY A 215 19.94 -8.11 -0.33
CA GLY A 215 21.08 -7.82 0.53
C GLY A 215 20.84 -6.60 1.45
N PRO A 216 21.49 -6.57 2.63
CA PRO A 216 21.08 -5.74 3.76
C PRO A 216 21.28 -4.24 3.57
N GLU A 217 22.13 -3.81 2.62
CA GLU A 217 22.32 -2.39 2.31
C GLU A 217 21.28 -1.88 1.32
N LEU A 218 20.93 -2.69 0.30
CA LEU A 218 19.87 -2.35 -0.65
C LEU A 218 18.50 -2.38 0.04
N ASP A 219 18.25 -3.32 0.95
CA ASP A 219 17.06 -3.31 1.83
C ASP A 219 16.92 -1.97 2.59
N ARG A 220 18.02 -1.43 3.14
CA ARG A 220 18.02 -0.12 3.82
C ARG A 220 17.79 1.02 2.85
N MET A 221 18.35 0.97 1.64
CA MET A 221 18.12 1.99 0.60
C MET A 221 16.66 2.01 0.13
N VAL A 222 16.01 0.85 0.01
CA VAL A 222 14.55 0.76 -0.22
C VAL A 222 13.80 1.49 0.88
N LEU A 223 14.12 1.22 2.16
CA LEU A 223 13.46 1.88 3.29
C LEU A 223 13.70 3.39 3.34
N LEU A 224 14.95 3.83 3.16
CA LEU A 224 15.32 5.26 3.19
C LEU A 224 14.68 6.06 2.06
N THR A 225 14.64 5.52 0.83
CA THR A 225 13.99 6.20 -0.30
C THR A 225 12.48 6.29 -0.11
N ILE A 226 11.83 5.27 0.46
CA ILE A 226 10.41 5.33 0.85
C ILE A 226 10.15 6.41 1.91
N LEU A 227 11.03 6.55 2.90
CA LEU A 227 10.95 7.61 3.91
C LEU A 227 11.12 9.00 3.30
N ALA A 228 12.07 9.17 2.37
CA ALA A 228 12.24 10.41 1.62
C ALA A 228 10.96 10.79 0.87
N LEU A 229 10.43 9.88 0.05
CA LEU A 229 9.20 10.09 -0.71
C LEU A 229 8.01 10.45 0.19
N HIS A 230 7.82 9.73 1.30
CA HIS A 230 6.75 9.98 2.25
C HIS A 230 6.86 11.37 2.91
N PHE A 231 8.02 11.68 3.49
CA PHE A 231 8.17 12.93 4.24
C PHE A 231 8.28 14.16 3.33
N SER A 232 8.71 13.98 2.07
CA SER A 232 8.66 14.96 0.98
C SER A 232 7.23 15.24 0.52
N ALA A 233 6.39 14.22 0.35
CA ALA A 233 4.95 14.40 0.08
C ALA A 233 4.25 15.13 1.24
N LYS A 234 4.52 14.74 2.49
CA LYS A 234 3.99 15.41 3.69
C LYS A 234 4.49 16.86 3.84
N LYS A 235 5.71 17.17 3.37
CA LYS A 235 6.24 18.55 3.30
C LYS A 235 5.43 19.39 2.31
N ARG A 236 5.29 18.91 1.07
CA ARG A 236 4.55 19.58 -0.02
C ARG A 236 3.08 19.85 0.33
N SER A 237 2.38 18.88 0.91
CA SER A 237 0.97 19.03 1.34
C SER A 237 0.79 20.18 2.35
N ARG A 238 1.72 20.33 3.31
CA ARG A 238 1.66 21.41 4.30
C ARG A 238 1.92 22.79 3.69
N THR A 239 2.85 22.89 2.72
CA THR A 239 3.10 24.13 1.98
C THR A 239 1.89 24.55 1.15
N ALA A 240 1.22 23.61 0.48
CA ALA A 240 -0.01 23.90 -0.28
C ALA A 240 -1.15 24.40 0.62
N ALA A 241 -1.36 23.78 1.78
CA ALA A 241 -2.37 24.22 2.75
C ALA A 241 -2.07 25.61 3.32
N ALA A 242 -0.80 25.94 3.57
CA ALA A 242 -0.40 27.27 4.03
C ALA A 242 -0.65 28.37 2.96
N GLY A 243 -0.43 28.06 1.68
CA GLY A 243 -0.75 28.98 0.58
C GLY A 243 -2.25 29.27 0.43
N ALA A 244 -3.10 28.25 0.62
CA ALA A 244 -4.56 28.40 0.55
C ALA A 244 -5.13 29.30 1.68
N GLY A 245 -4.50 29.32 2.87
CA GLY A 245 -4.94 30.14 4.00
C GLY A 245 -4.65 31.65 3.85
N ALA A 246 -3.75 32.04 2.95
CA ALA A 246 -3.34 33.44 2.78
C ALA A 246 -4.28 34.26 1.86
N GLY A 247 -5.23 33.62 1.18
CA GLY A 247 -6.10 34.27 0.18
C GLY A 247 -7.43 34.84 0.70
N ALA A 248 -7.73 34.71 2.00
CA ALA A 248 -9.06 34.98 2.56
C ALA A 248 -9.19 36.30 3.35
N ALA A 249 -8.22 37.21 3.25
CA ALA A 249 -8.21 38.49 3.95
C ALA A 249 -7.86 39.65 3.00
N GLY A 250 -8.83 40.08 2.17
CA GLY A 250 -8.58 41.05 1.10
C GLY A 250 -9.82 41.56 0.39
N GLY A 251 -10.78 42.14 1.13
CA GLY A 251 -11.94 42.83 0.58
C GLY A 251 -13.02 43.09 1.64
N GLY A 252 -13.58 44.28 1.79
CA GLY A 252 -13.24 45.56 1.15
C GLY A 252 -13.84 46.72 1.96
N GLY A 253 -13.33 47.94 1.81
CA GLY A 253 -13.73 49.07 2.63
C GLY A 253 -13.34 50.43 2.04
N CYS A 254 -14.17 50.91 1.12
CA CYS A 254 -14.34 52.31 0.72
C CYS A 254 -15.69 52.46 0.02
#